data_AF-A0AA41Y2V8-F1
#
_entry.id   AF-A0AA41Y2V8-F1
#
_cell.length_a   1.000
_cell.length_b   1.000
_cell.length_c   1.000
_cell.angle_alpha   90.00
_cell.angle_beta   90.00
_cell.angle_gamma   90.00
#
_symmetry.space_group_name_H-M   'P 1'
#
loop_
_entity.id
_entity.type
_entity.pdbx_description
1 polymer ?
#
loop_
_entity_poly.entity_id
_entity_poly.type
_entity_poly.pdbx_seq_one_letter_code
_entity_poly.pdbx_strand_id
1 'polypeptide(L)' 'MSPNSGKKPPSPQLKLSGRWLEELGFNTGQPVIVTIERDKLVIEAELRF' A
#
# COMPACT_ATOMS: atom_id res chain seq x y z
N MET A 1 11.13 -12.46 -32.87
CA MET A 1 10.88 -11.49 -31.78
C MET A 1 10.07 -12.20 -30.71
N SER A 2 10.67 -12.56 -29.58
CA SER A 2 9.94 -13.25 -28.49
C SER A 2 9.29 -12.19 -27.58
N PRO A 3 7.95 -12.16 -27.44
CA PRO A 3 7.28 -11.21 -26.57
C PRO A 3 7.54 -11.62 -25.12
N ASN A 4 7.96 -10.68 -24.28
CA ASN A 4 8.34 -10.88 -22.88
C ASN A 4 9.71 -11.53 -22.64
N SER A 5 10.73 -10.68 -22.65
CA SER A 5 12.12 -10.91 -22.21
C SER A 5 12.27 -11.25 -20.72
N GLY A 6 11.56 -12.27 -20.21
CA GLY A 6 11.82 -12.86 -18.88
C GLY A 6 11.60 -11.94 -17.67
N LYS A 7 10.93 -10.80 -17.82
CA LYS A 7 10.60 -9.93 -16.67
C LYS A 7 9.59 -10.65 -15.79
N LYS A 8 9.99 -10.92 -14.54
CA LYS A 8 9.06 -11.37 -13.49
C LYS A 8 7.90 -10.36 -13.41
N PRO A 9 6.66 -10.82 -13.20
CA PRO A 9 5.56 -9.90 -12.96
C PRO A 9 5.94 -8.99 -11.78
N PRO A 10 5.57 -7.70 -11.82
CA PRO A 10 5.82 -6.80 -10.71
C PRO A 10 5.18 -7.40 -9.45
N SER A 11 5.83 -7.18 -8.31
CA SER A 11 5.23 -7.52 -7.01
C SER A 11 3.80 -6.96 -6.93
N PRO A 12 2.86 -7.64 -6.25
CA PRO A 12 1.51 -7.14 -6.08
C PRO A 12 1.51 -5.70 -5.57
N GLN A 13 0.69 -4.85 -6.17
CA GLN A 13 0.57 -3.44 -5.80
C GLN A 13 -0.88 -3.15 -5.39
N LEU A 14 -1.03 -2.38 -4.31
CA LEU A 14 -2.30 -1.79 -3.90
C LEU A 14 -2.21 -0.28 -4.10
N LYS A 15 -3.13 0.30 -4.86
CA LYS A 15 -3.24 1.76 -5.04
C LYS A 15 -4.50 2.26 -4.34
N LEU A 16 -4.31 3.10 -3.34
CA LEU A 16 -5.40 3.80 -2.64
C LEU A 16 -5.38 5.27 -3.06
N SER A 17 -6.56 5.85 -3.30
CA SER A 17 -6.68 7.24 -3.72
C SER A 17 -7.97 7.88 -3.20
N GLY A 18 -7.91 9.18 -2.92
CA GLY A 18 -9.05 9.99 -2.49
C GLY A 18 -8.73 10.83 -1.25
N ARG A 19 -9.50 11.89 -1.02
CA ARG A 19 -9.32 12.79 0.15
C ARG A 19 -9.62 12.11 1.49
N TRP A 20 -10.44 11.05 1.48
CA TRP A 20 -10.75 10.25 2.66
C TRP A 20 -9.50 9.66 3.33
N LEU A 21 -8.39 9.48 2.61
CA LEU A 21 -7.13 9.02 3.19
C LEU A 21 -6.58 10.05 4.17
N GLU A 22 -6.56 11.34 3.80
CA GLU A 22 -6.13 12.44 4.69
C GLU A 22 -7.07 12.58 5.89
N GLU A 23 -8.39 12.41 5.67
CA GLU A 23 -9.40 12.41 6.74
C GLU A 23 -9.20 11.27 7.76
N LEU A 24 -8.62 10.14 7.32
CA LEU A 24 -8.22 9.02 8.18
C LEU A 24 -6.80 9.16 8.76
N GLY A 25 -6.13 10.30 8.54
CA GLY A 25 -4.78 10.57 9.06
C GLY A 25 -3.64 10.04 8.17
N PHE A 26 -3.91 9.66 6.93
CA PHE A 26 -2.86 9.30 5.98
C PHE A 26 -2.24 10.54 5.30
N ASN A 27 -0.91 10.64 5.32
CA ASN A 27 -0.16 11.69 4.64
C ASN A 27 0.82 11.10 3.63
N THR A 28 1.19 11.89 2.62
CA THR A 28 2.22 11.47 1.65
C THR A 28 3.59 11.44 2.31
N GLY A 29 4.36 10.38 2.06
CA GLY A 29 5.75 10.24 2.54
C GLY A 29 5.87 9.77 3.99
N GLN A 30 4.75 9.55 4.70
CA GLN A 30 4.78 8.97 6.04
C GLN A 30 4.92 7.44 5.97
N PRO A 31 5.61 6.81 6.93
CA PRO A 31 5.55 5.35 7.09
C PRO A 31 4.14 4.89 7.49
N VAL A 32 3.79 3.67 7.09
CA VAL A 32 2.54 3.00 7.47
C VAL A 32 2.86 1.62 8.00
N ILE A 33 2.00 1.14 8.89
CA ILE A 33 2.07 -0.24 9.40
C ILE A 33 1.12 -1.07 8.54
N VAL A 34 1.62 -2.22 8.06
CA VAL A 34 0.84 -3.16 7.25
C VAL A 34 0.90 -4.52 7.92
N THR A 35 -0.25 -5.00 8.39
CA THR A 35 -0.38 -6.28 9.11
C THR A 35 -1.51 -7.12 8.53
N ILE A 36 -1.52 -8.40 8.90
CA ILE A 36 -2.63 -9.31 8.63
C ILE A 36 -3.35 -9.57 9.94
N GLU A 37 -4.63 -9.21 10.00
CA GLU A 37 -5.50 -9.50 11.14
C GLU A 37 -6.78 -10.18 10.68
N ARG A 38 -7.09 -11.36 11.23
CA ARG A 38 -8.34 -12.10 10.94
C ARG A 38 -8.61 -12.20 9.43
N ASP A 39 -7.59 -12.59 8.67
CA ASP A 39 -7.61 -12.71 7.21
C ASP A 39 -7.83 -11.39 6.43
N LYS A 40 -7.59 -10.25 7.07
CA LYS A 40 -7.67 -8.91 6.45
C LYS A 40 -6.30 -8.24 6.47
N LEU A 41 -5.96 -7.58 5.36
CA LEU A 41 -4.85 -6.64 5.33
C LEU A 41 -5.29 -5.35 6.03
N VAL A 42 -4.62 -5.03 7.13
CA VAL A 42 -4.86 -3.81 7.90
C VAL A 42 -3.71 -2.85 7.61
N ILE A 43 -4.06 -1.60 7.26
CA ILE A 43 -3.11 -0.53 6.98
C ILE A 43 -3.41 0.60 7.95
N GLU A 44 -2.43 0.98 8.75
CA GLU A 44 -2.57 2.01 9.78
C GLU A 44 -1.53 3.12 9.56
N ALA A 45 -1.96 4.36 9.77
CA ALA A 45 -1.06 5.50 9.78
C ALA A 45 -0.15 5.44 11.01
N GLU A 46 1.16 5.53 10.82
CA GLU A 46 2.10 5.61 11.95
C GLU A 46 1.99 7.00 12.60
N LEU A 47 1.20 7.11 13.67
CA LEU A 47 1.14 8.32 14.49
C LEU A 47 2.39 8.37 15.37
N ARG A 48 3.38 9.18 14.98
CA ARG A 48 4.52 9.52 15.84
C ARG A 48 4.09 10.67 16.76
N PHE A 49 3.92 10.39 18.04
CA PHE A 49 3.75 11.39 19.09
C PHE A 49 5.08 12.01 19.52
#